data_AF-L7EY10-F1
#
_entry.id   AF-L7EY10-F1
#
_cell.length_a   1.000
_cell.length_b   1.000
_cell.length_c   1.000
_cell.angle_alpha   90.00
_cell.angle_beta   90.00
_cell.angle_gamma   90.00
#
_symmetry.space_group_name_H-M   'P 1'
#
loop_
_entity.id
_entity.type
_entity.pdbx_description
1 polymer ?
#
loop_
_entity_poly.entity_id
_entity_poly.type
_entity_poly.pdbx_seq_one_letter_code
_entity_poly.pdbx_strand_id
1 'polypeptide(L)'
;MDMARPWEADPDTSFKQRLGKTPQELGITTGTPDCPDIWELANGDIAVIGRDLTQTLGRNLPDGISIGSDERLVVIPRNMLIAAKPDIPSV
;
A
#
# COMPACT_ATOMS: atom_id res chain seq x y z
N MET A 1 15.01 2.23 -25.42
CA MET A 1 15.99 2.81 -24.48
C MET A 1 15.25 2.91 -23.17
N ASP A 2 15.50 1.96 -22.27
CA ASP A 2 14.98 2.03 -20.89
C ASP A 2 15.49 3.32 -20.28
N MET A 3 14.60 4.28 -20.10
CA MET A 3 14.85 5.36 -19.16
C MET A 3 14.76 4.71 -17.79
N ALA A 4 15.91 4.39 -17.20
CA ALA A 4 15.98 3.89 -15.83
C ALA A 4 15.12 4.81 -14.95
N ARG A 5 14.08 4.25 -14.35
CA ARG A 5 13.20 5.03 -13.48
C ARG A 5 14.04 5.58 -12.32
N PRO A 6 13.77 6.81 -11.85
CA PRO A 6 14.49 7.37 -10.71
C PRO A 6 14.42 6.51 -9.44
N TRP A 7 13.41 5.65 -9.33
CA TRP A 7 13.19 4.69 -8.26
C TRP A 7 12.53 3.42 -8.83
N GLU A 8 12.88 2.28 -8.25
CA GLU A 8 12.28 0.96 -8.53
C GLU A 8 12.12 0.23 -7.19
N ALA A 9 11.02 -0.52 -7.04
CA ALA A 9 10.81 -1.34 -5.85
C ALA A 9 11.84 -2.47 -5.82
N ASP A 10 12.52 -2.64 -4.68
CA ASP A 10 13.47 -3.73 -4.47
C ASP A 10 12.72 -5.04 -4.13
N PRO A 11 12.67 -6.04 -5.04
CA PRO A 11 11.96 -7.29 -4.77
C PRO A 11 12.68 -8.17 -3.73
N ASP A 12 13.94 -7.90 -3.42
CA ASP A 12 14.76 -8.68 -2.48
C ASP A 12 14.75 -8.09 -1.05
N THR A 13 14.06 -6.96 -0.84
CA THR A 13 13.87 -6.38 0.50
C THR A 13 12.98 -7.26 1.39
N SER A 14 13.01 -6.99 2.69
CA SER A 14 12.21 -7.71 3.69
C SER A 14 11.28 -6.79 4.48
N PHE A 15 10.28 -7.35 5.15
CA PHE A 15 9.39 -6.59 6.03
C PHE A 15 10.11 -6.21 7.33
N LYS A 16 10.04 -4.93 7.72
CA LYS A 16 10.65 -4.41 8.95
C LYS A 16 9.63 -4.33 10.08
N GLN A 17 8.58 -3.53 9.92
CA GLN A 17 7.55 -3.36 10.93
C GLN A 17 6.21 -2.95 10.32
N ARG A 18 5.12 -3.30 11.01
CA ARG A 18 3.77 -2.86 10.67
C ARG A 18 3.59 -1.40 11.08
N LEU A 19 2.93 -0.62 10.24
CA LEU A 19 2.52 0.74 10.57
C LEU A 19 1.05 0.73 11.01
N GLY A 20 0.81 1.13 12.26
CA GLY A 20 -0.49 1.19 12.88
C GLY A 20 -0.99 -0.13 13.44
N LYS A 21 -2.32 -0.27 13.47
CA LYS A 21 -3.01 -1.40 14.10
C LYS A 21 -3.32 -2.50 13.09
N THR A 22 -3.44 -3.72 13.60
CA THR A 22 -3.91 -4.87 12.82
C THR A 22 -5.38 -4.67 12.38
N PRO A 23 -5.82 -5.29 11.26
CA PRO A 23 -7.23 -5.26 10.86
C PRO A 23 -8.19 -5.75 11.94
N GLN A 24 -7.76 -6.69 12.79
CA GLN A 24 -8.52 -7.21 13.92
C GLN A 24 -8.75 -6.13 14.97
N GLU A 25 -7.70 -5.41 15.36
CA GLU A 25 -7.80 -4.28 16.31
C GLU A 25 -8.64 -3.12 15.78
N LEU A 26 -8.75 -3.00 14.45
CA LEU A 26 -9.59 -2.00 13.78
C LEU A 26 -11.02 -2.49 13.51
N GLY A 27 -11.35 -3.76 13.83
CA GLY A 27 -12.65 -4.35 13.55
C GLY A 27 -12.98 -4.48 12.06
N ILE A 28 -11.96 -4.49 11.19
CA ILE A 28 -12.09 -4.54 9.73
C ILE A 28 -12.27 -5.99 9.24
N THR A 29 -11.77 -6.96 10.00
CA THR A 29 -11.87 -8.40 9.67
C THR A 29 -12.64 -9.17 10.74
N THR A 30 -13.41 -10.16 10.30
CA THR A 30 -14.08 -11.14 11.17
C THR A 30 -13.31 -12.46 11.26
N GLY A 31 -12.06 -12.53 10.76
CA GLY A 31 -11.19 -13.71 10.84
C GLY A 31 -10.85 -14.37 9.50
N THR A 32 -11.09 -13.70 8.36
CA THR A 32 -10.66 -14.16 7.03
C THR A 32 -9.21 -13.75 6.72
N PRO A 33 -8.49 -14.51 5.88
CA PRO A 33 -7.06 -14.26 5.60
C PRO A 33 -6.79 -12.96 4.83
N ASP A 34 -7.79 -12.37 4.17
CA ASP A 34 -7.63 -11.15 3.37
C ASP A 34 -7.73 -9.91 4.27
N CYS A 35 -6.60 -9.55 4.86
CA CYS A 35 -6.46 -8.47 5.82
C CYS A 35 -5.66 -7.33 5.17
N PRO A 36 -6.26 -6.14 4.96
CA PRO A 36 -5.50 -5.00 4.46
C PRO A 36 -4.38 -4.66 5.45
N ASP A 37 -3.26 -4.13 4.98
CA ASP A 37 -2.11 -3.89 5.84
C ASP A 37 -1.18 -2.79 5.31
N ILE A 38 -0.42 -2.17 6.21
CA ILE A 38 0.62 -1.19 5.88
C ILE A 38 1.90 -1.58 6.61
N TRP A 39 2.99 -1.72 5.88
CA TRP A 39 4.29 -2.11 6.42
C TRP A 39 5.41 -1.22 5.91
N GLU A 40 6.37 -0.93 6.79
CA GLU A 40 7.69 -0.44 6.41
C GLU A 40 8.57 -1.64 6.03
N LEU A 41 9.29 -1.52 4.93
CA LEU A 41 10.27 -2.48 4.44
C LEU A 41 11.67 -2.13 4.99
N ALA A 42 12.57 -3.09 4.96
CA ALA A 42 13.92 -2.96 5.55
C ALA A 42 14.76 -1.86 4.87
N ASN A 43 14.50 -1.60 3.59
CA ASN A 43 15.11 -0.53 2.81
C ASN A 43 14.43 0.84 2.99
N GLY A 44 13.36 0.92 3.78
CA GLY A 44 12.60 2.15 4.06
C GLY A 44 11.40 2.39 3.15
N ASP A 45 11.18 1.55 2.13
CA ASP A 45 9.98 1.62 1.29
C ASP A 45 8.72 1.20 2.07
N ILE A 46 7.54 1.56 1.57
CA ILE A 46 6.26 1.25 2.20
C ILE A 46 5.47 0.25 1.34
N ALA A 47 5.12 -0.90 1.93
CA ALA A 47 4.20 -1.86 1.33
C ALA A 47 2.77 -1.60 1.81
N VAL A 48 1.82 -1.55 0.86
CA VAL A 48 0.38 -1.41 1.13
C VAL A 48 -0.35 -2.61 0.55
N ILE A 49 -1.03 -3.37 1.41
CA ILE A 49 -1.85 -4.52 1.04
C ILE A 49 -3.33 -4.10 1.16
N GLY A 50 -4.09 -4.29 0.09
CA GLY A 50 -5.49 -3.88 0.03
C GLY A 50 -6.25 -4.58 -1.08
N ARG A 51 -7.44 -4.07 -1.39
CA ARG A 51 -8.26 -4.59 -2.49
C ARG A 51 -7.77 -4.02 -3.81
N ASP A 52 -7.34 -4.87 -4.73
CA ASP A 52 -7.05 -4.45 -6.10
C ASP A 52 -8.35 -4.04 -6.82
N LEU A 53 -8.42 -2.76 -7.21
CA LEU A 53 -9.50 -2.16 -7.98
C LEU A 53 -8.98 -1.53 -9.29
N THR A 54 -7.83 -1.99 -9.79
CA THR A 54 -7.21 -1.52 -11.03
C THR A 54 -8.18 -1.57 -12.21
N GLN A 55 -8.94 -2.65 -12.38
CA GLN A 55 -9.85 -2.78 -13.53
C GLN A 55 -11.09 -1.91 -13.45
N THR A 56 -11.52 -1.55 -12.24
CA THR A 56 -12.76 -0.80 -12.01
C THR A 56 -12.48 0.69 -11.91
N LEU A 57 -11.62 1.11 -10.97
CA LEU A 57 -11.27 2.51 -10.77
C LEU A 57 -10.25 3.01 -11.81
N GLY A 58 -9.39 2.14 -12.34
CA GLY A 58 -8.42 2.51 -13.36
C GLY A 58 -9.03 2.97 -14.69
N ARG A 59 -10.32 2.73 -14.92
CA ARG A 59 -11.06 3.27 -16.09
C ARG A 59 -11.53 4.70 -15.91
N ASN A 60 -11.60 5.19 -14.68
CA ASN A 60 -12.14 6.48 -14.30
C ASN A 60 -11.13 7.26 -13.45
N LEU A 61 -9.87 7.29 -13.89
CA LEU A 61 -8.81 8.01 -13.19
C LEU A 61 -9.01 9.53 -13.33
N PRO A 62 -8.77 10.31 -12.28
CA PRO A 62 -8.66 11.77 -12.36
C PRO A 62 -7.58 12.21 -13.34
N ASP A 63 -7.70 13.45 -13.83
CA ASP A 63 -6.68 14.06 -14.69
C ASP A 63 -5.30 14.05 -14.02
N GLY A 64 -4.29 13.67 -14.79
CA GLY A 64 -2.89 13.60 -14.34
C GLY A 64 -2.51 12.31 -13.61
N ILE A 65 -3.41 11.33 -13.50
CA ILE A 65 -3.12 10.02 -12.90
C ILE A 65 -3.12 8.94 -13.98
N SER A 66 -2.09 8.11 -14.00
CA SER A 66 -1.98 6.91 -14.84
C SER A 66 -1.52 5.72 -14.02
N ILE A 67 -1.88 4.51 -14.44
CA ILE A 67 -1.37 3.27 -13.88
C ILE A 67 -0.49 2.61 -14.94
N GLY A 68 0.80 2.43 -14.63
CA GLY A 68 1.78 1.73 -15.46
C GLY A 68 1.44 0.24 -15.64
N SER A 69 2.13 -0.42 -16.57
CA SER A 69 1.93 -1.85 -16.87
C SER A 69 2.22 -2.79 -15.70
N ASP A 70 3.08 -2.34 -14.80
CA ASP A 70 3.58 -3.02 -13.61
C ASP A 70 3.03 -2.44 -12.30
N GLU A 71 2.09 -1.49 -12.39
CA GLU A 71 1.44 -0.87 -11.24
C GLU A 71 0.03 -1.43 -11.01
N ARG A 72 -0.45 -1.33 -9.77
CA ARG A 72 -1.80 -1.72 -9.37
C ARG A 72 -2.43 -0.63 -8.50
N LEU A 73 -3.71 -0.37 -8.73
CA LEU A 73 -4.52 0.48 -7.85
C LEU A 73 -5.10 -0.38 -6.74
N VAL A 74 -4.51 -0.26 -5.54
CA VAL A 74 -4.98 -0.94 -4.33
C VAL A 74 -5.74 0.04 -3.42
N VAL A 75 -6.84 -0.42 -2.82
CA VAL A 75 -7.66 0.36 -1.90
C VAL A 75 -7.63 -0.25 -0.51
N ILE A 76 -7.36 0.61 0.49
CA ILE A 76 -7.39 0.27 1.91
C ILE A 76 -8.47 1.07 2.66
N PRO A 77 -8.99 0.56 3.79
CA PRO A 77 -9.91 1.31 4.64
C PRO A 77 -9.26 2.58 5.21
N ARG A 78 -10.03 3.68 5.26
CA ARG A 78 -9.53 4.98 5.78
C ARG A 78 -8.99 4.89 7.20
N ASN A 79 -9.65 4.14 8.09
CA ASN A 79 -9.23 3.98 9.48
C ASN A 79 -7.86 3.27 9.61
N MET A 80 -7.48 2.42 8.64
CA MET A 80 -6.16 1.80 8.61
C MET A 80 -5.06 2.82 8.35
N LEU A 81 -5.22 3.70 7.36
CA LEU A 81 -4.27 4.79 7.12
C LEU A 81 -4.18 5.75 8.31
N ILE A 82 -5.31 6.06 8.95
CA ILE A 82 -5.32 6.91 10.16
C ILE A 82 -4.57 6.22 11.31
N ALA A 83 -4.76 4.91 11.49
CA ALA A 83 -4.08 4.15 12.53
C ALA A 83 -2.57 4.07 12.31
N ALA A 84 -2.10 4.12 11.07
CA ALA A 84 -0.67 4.15 10.73
C ALA A 84 0.00 5.50 11.01
N LYS A 85 -0.76 6.61 11.08
CA LYS A 85 -0.22 7.96 11.24
C LYS A 85 0.84 8.13 12.35
N PRO A 86 0.67 7.59 13.58
CA PRO A 86 1.67 7.75 14.64
C PRO A 86 3.02 7.13 14.33
N ASP A 87 3.06 6.14 13.45
CA ASP A 87 4.26 5.39 13.08
C ASP A 87 4.90 5.91 11.77
N ILE A 88 4.20 6.80 11.04
CA ILE A 88 4.72 7.41 9.80
C ILE A 88 5.65 8.58 10.17
N PRO A 89 6.92 8.58 9.72
CA PRO A 89 7.85 9.68 9.96
C PRO A 89 7.31 11.03 9.47
N SER A 90 7.59 12.11 10.21
CA SER A 90 7.10 13.47 9.90
C SER A 90 8.14 14.36 9.18
N VAL A 91 9.20 13.77 8.63
CA VAL A 91 10.41 14.46 8.17
C VAL A 91 10.68 14.24 6.69
#